data_AF-A0A9E6CCQ9-F1
#
_entry.id   AF-A0A9E6CCQ9-F1
#
_cell.length_a   1.000
_cell.length_b   1.000
_cell.length_c   1.000
_cell.angle_alpha   90.00
_cell.angle_beta   90.00
_cell.angle_gamma   90.00
#
_symmetry.space_group_name_H-M   'P 1'
#
loop_
_entity.id
_entity.type
_entity.pdbx_description
1 polymer ?
#
loop_
_entity_poly.entity_id
_entity_poly.type
_entity_poly.pdbx_seq_one_letter_code
_entity_poly.pdbx_strand_id
1 'polypeptide(L)'
;MAVDIEELKQKILEFATKKAKHKSKMYIKDLYKADPNAKPREIKKAANLLVQEGKLEFFSSGSTTMYGVPGFGKSEEDQFGKLEE
;
A
#
# COMPACT_ATOMS: atom_id res chain seq x y z
N MET A 1 -0.29 22.94 -7.34
CA MET A 1 0.03 21.50 -7.55
C MET A 1 -0.26 20.67 -6.29
N ALA A 2 -1.37 20.90 -5.59
CA ALA A 2 -1.75 20.12 -4.40
C ALA A 2 -2.80 19.03 -4.69
N VAL A 3 -3.54 19.18 -5.80
CA VAL A 3 -4.69 18.33 -6.14
C VAL A 3 -4.28 16.88 -6.41
N ASP A 4 -3.18 16.66 -7.14
CA ASP A 4 -2.71 15.31 -7.50
C ASP A 4 -2.35 14.45 -6.27
N ILE A 5 -1.62 15.01 -5.29
CA ILE A 5 -1.11 14.24 -4.15
C ILE A 5 -2.24 13.83 -3.18
N GLU A 6 -3.22 14.70 -2.94
CA GLU A 6 -4.35 14.38 -2.07
C GLU A 6 -5.28 13.33 -2.71
N GLU A 7 -5.61 13.47 -4.00
CA GLU A 7 -6.34 12.44 -4.74
C GLU A 7 -5.57 11.11 -4.77
N LEU A 8 -4.26 11.17 -4.97
CA LEU A 8 -3.38 10.00 -4.90
C LEU A 8 -3.43 9.32 -3.55
N LYS A 9 -3.33 10.08 -2.46
CA LYS A 9 -3.45 9.54 -1.11
C LYS A 9 -4.79 8.84 -0.92
N GLN A 10 -5.89 9.45 -1.34
CA GLN A 10 -7.21 8.83 -1.22
C GLN A 10 -7.34 7.56 -2.06
N LYS A 11 -6.89 7.57 -3.32
CA LYS A 11 -6.90 6.38 -4.18
C LYS A 11 -6.03 5.26 -3.64
N ILE A 12 -4.82 5.58 -3.18
CA ILE A 12 -3.90 4.63 -2.55
C ILE A 12 -4.53 4.07 -1.29
N LEU A 13 -5.11 4.91 -0.42
CA LEU A 13 -5.74 4.49 0.82
C LEU A 13 -6.98 3.62 0.56
N GLU A 14 -7.82 3.98 -0.41
CA GLU A 14 -9.02 3.21 -0.74
C GLU A 14 -8.65 1.88 -1.38
N PHE A 15 -7.67 1.86 -2.29
CA PHE A 15 -7.14 0.62 -2.87
C PHE A 15 -6.48 -0.25 -1.81
N ALA A 16 -5.67 0.37 -0.94
CA ALA A 16 -5.03 -0.29 0.19
C ALA A 16 -6.08 -0.89 1.12
N THR A 17 -7.13 -0.15 1.46
CA THR A 17 -8.23 -0.59 2.33
C THR A 17 -9.06 -1.72 1.70
N LYS A 18 -9.39 -1.59 0.40
CA LYS A 18 -10.15 -2.62 -0.35
C LYS A 18 -9.38 -3.93 -0.42
N LYS A 19 -8.11 -3.88 -0.82
CA LYS A 19 -7.31 -5.09 -0.85
C LYS A 19 -6.93 -5.52 0.56
N ALA A 20 -6.80 -4.66 1.58
CA ALA A 20 -6.48 -5.09 2.96
C ALA A 20 -7.53 -6.06 3.54
N LYS A 21 -8.78 -6.00 3.06
CA LYS A 21 -9.81 -7.02 3.36
C LYS A 21 -9.43 -8.45 2.93
N HIS A 22 -8.56 -8.58 1.92
CA HIS A 22 -8.08 -9.85 1.36
C HIS A 22 -6.56 -10.07 1.59
N LYS A 23 -5.76 -8.99 1.54
CA LYS A 23 -4.30 -8.89 1.66
C LYS A 23 -3.88 -7.64 2.47
N SER A 24 -3.74 -7.78 3.78
CA SER A 24 -3.09 -6.94 4.80
C SER A 24 -1.66 -6.52 4.43
N LYS A 25 -0.90 -7.30 3.64
CA LYS A 25 0.43 -6.92 3.15
C LYS A 25 0.44 -6.78 1.62
N MET A 26 0.88 -5.63 1.12
CA MET A 26 0.85 -5.28 -0.30
C MET A 26 2.20 -4.77 -0.76
N TYR A 27 2.58 -5.03 -2.00
CA TYR A 27 3.76 -4.39 -2.56
C TYR A 27 3.47 -2.94 -2.97
N ILE A 28 4.44 -2.04 -2.79
CA ILE A 28 4.36 -0.68 -3.38
C ILE A 28 4.12 -0.74 -4.89
N LYS A 29 4.64 -1.79 -5.53
CA LYS A 29 4.48 -2.04 -6.96
C LYS A 29 3.04 -2.37 -7.35
N ASP A 30 2.25 -2.92 -6.43
CA ASP A 30 0.80 -3.07 -6.59
C ASP A 30 0.05 -1.76 -6.37
N LEU A 31 0.55 -0.89 -5.49
CA LEU A 31 0.00 0.47 -5.35
C LEU A 31 0.23 1.31 -6.61
N TYR A 32 1.33 1.10 -7.32
CA TYR A 32 1.54 1.71 -8.65
C TYR A 32 0.52 1.23 -9.70
N LYS A 33 -0.04 0.03 -9.54
CA LYS A 33 -1.10 -0.47 -10.43
C LYS A 33 -2.48 0.10 -10.10
N ALA A 34 -2.66 0.60 -8.88
CA ALA A 34 -3.93 1.22 -8.46
C ALA A 34 -4.19 2.54 -9.20
N ASP A 35 -3.12 3.27 -9.50
CA ASP A 35 -3.21 4.48 -10.30
C ASP A 35 -2.06 4.53 -11.34
N PRO A 36 -2.31 4.07 -12.57
CA PRO A 36 -1.30 4.07 -13.64
C PRO A 36 -1.09 5.46 -14.27
N ASN A 37 -1.94 6.45 -13.96
CA ASN A 37 -1.79 7.83 -14.45
C ASN A 37 -0.81 8.63 -13.57
N ALA A 38 -0.76 8.31 -12.28
CA ALA A 38 0.13 8.95 -11.34
C ALA A 38 1.59 8.50 -11.50
N LYS A 39 2.50 9.46 -11.32
CA LYS A 39 3.93 9.16 -11.37
C LYS A 39 4.31 8.26 -10.17
N PRO A 40 5.15 7.24 -10.36
CA PRO A 40 5.57 6.34 -9.28
C PRO A 40 6.28 7.10 -8.13
N ARG A 41 6.93 8.22 -8.45
CA ARG A 41 7.51 9.14 -7.46
C ARG A 41 6.45 9.75 -6.54
N GLU A 42 5.29 10.12 -7.07
CA GLU A 42 4.20 10.73 -6.31
C GLU A 42 3.44 9.68 -5.51
N ILE A 43 3.21 8.49 -6.08
CA ILE A 43 2.63 7.36 -5.35
C ILE A 43 3.49 6.98 -4.15
N LYS A 44 4.81 6.87 -4.33
CA LYS A 44 5.73 6.58 -3.22
C LYS A 44 5.70 7.67 -2.15
N LYS A 45 5.64 8.95 -2.57
CA LYS A 45 5.56 10.09 -1.65
C LYS A 45 4.24 10.08 -0.87
N ALA A 46 3.11 9.88 -1.54
CA ALA A 46 1.78 9.78 -0.95
C ALA A 46 1.68 8.59 0.01
N ALA A 47 2.19 7.41 -0.38
CA ALA A 47 2.24 6.23 0.48
C ALA A 47 3.10 6.46 1.73
N ASN A 48 4.30 7.07 1.61
CA ASN A 48 5.11 7.43 2.77
C ASN A 48 4.42 8.45 3.68
N LEU A 49 3.72 9.44 3.11
CA LEU A 49 2.92 10.39 3.89
C LEU A 49 1.81 9.68 4.65
N LEU A 50 1.11 8.73 4.04
CA LEU A 50 0.09 7.92 4.70
C LEU A 50 0.68 7.05 5.83
N VAL A 51 1.91 6.59 5.65
CA VAL A 51 2.65 5.88 6.72
C VAL A 51 3.00 6.83 7.86
N GLN A 52 3.46 8.04 7.56
CA GLN A 52 3.72 9.07 8.58
C GLN A 52 2.44 9.49 9.31
N GLU A 53 1.30 9.52 8.61
CA GLU A 53 -0.03 9.77 9.19
C GLU A 53 -0.57 8.56 10.00
N GLY A 54 0.11 7.42 10.00
CA GLY A 54 -0.34 6.20 10.69
C GLY A 54 -1.55 5.52 10.01
N LYS A 55 -1.88 5.91 8.78
CA LYS A 55 -2.96 5.32 7.97
C LYS A 55 -2.49 4.09 7.18
N LEU A 56 -1.18 3.95 7.00
CA LEU A 56 -0.53 2.78 6.41
C LEU A 56 0.67 2.38 7.29
N GLU A 57 1.04 1.11 7.23
CA GLU A 57 2.28 0.58 7.80
C GLU A 57 3.25 0.25 6.68
N PHE A 58 4.49 0.70 6.82
CA PHE A 58 5.57 0.35 5.91
C PHE A 58 6.29 -0.89 6.41
N PHE A 59 6.41 -1.89 5.54
CA PHE A 59 7.16 -3.10 5.78
C PHE A 59 8.29 -3.20 4.76
N SER A 60 9.53 -3.36 5.23
CA SER A 60 10.66 -3.64 4.34
C SER A 60 10.94 -5.13 4.36
N SER A 61 10.69 -5.83 3.24
CA SER A 61 11.03 -7.25 3.10
C SER A 61 12.19 -7.39 2.12
N GLY A 62 13.41 -7.35 2.66
CA GLY A 62 14.66 -7.49 1.92
C GLY A 62 14.79 -6.53 0.74
N SER A 63 14.63 -7.06 -0.48
CA SER A 63 14.76 -6.35 -1.76
C SER A 63 13.52 -5.58 -2.19
N THR A 64 12.43 -5.60 -1.41
CA THR A 64 11.16 -4.98 -1.81
C THR A 64 10.42 -4.31 -0.66
N THR A 65 9.79 -3.19 -0.99
CA THR A 65 8.94 -2.41 -0.09
C THR A 65 7.49 -2.89 -0.14
N MET A 66 6.94 -3.15 1.04
CA MET A 66 5.55 -3.51 1.26
C MET A 66 4.85 -2.45 2.12
N TYR A 67 3.55 -2.32 1.95
CA TYR A 67 2.66 -1.45 2.70
C TYR A 67 1.46 -2.28 3.19
N GLY A 68 0.98 -2.00 4.39
CA GLY A 68 -0.23 -2.60 4.96
C GLY A 68 -1.16 -1.55 5.54
N VAL A 69 -2.44 -1.89 5.71
CA VAL A 69 -3.40 -1.02 6.40
C VAL A 69 -3.49 -1.47 7.86
N PRO A 70 -3.13 -0.61 8.83
CA PRO A 70 -3.23 -0.94 10.25
C PRO A 70 -4.70 -1.19 10.62
N GLY A 71 -4.95 -2.24 11.40
CA GLY A 71 -6.30 -2.62 11.85
C GLY A 71 -7.11 -3.51 10.88
N PHE A 72 -6.62 -3.78 9.67
CA PHE A 72 -7.19 -4.80 8.76
C PHE A 72 -6.55 -6.19 8.93
N GLY A 73 -5.65 -6.36 9.91
CA GLY A 73 -4.99 -7.62 10.22
C GLY A 73 -5.98 -8.70 10.66
N LYS A 74 -6.56 -9.43 9.70
CA LYS A 74 -6.81 -10.85 9.91
C LYS A 74 -5.46 -11.54 10.08
N SER A 75 -5.41 -12.44 11.05
CA SER A 75 -4.26 -13.21 11.53
C SER A 75 -3.26 -13.56 10.42
N GLU A 76 -1.98 -13.51 10.79
CA GLU A 76 -0.78 -13.51 9.95
C GLU A 76 -0.62 -14.71 8.99
N GLU A 77 -1.54 -15.66 8.98
CA GLU A 77 -1.45 -16.95 8.27
C GLU A 77 -2.08 -16.97 6.86
N ASP A 78 -3.02 -16.09 6.51
CA ASP A 78 -3.84 -16.28 5.29
C ASP A 78 -3.28 -15.63 4.00
N GLN A 79 -2.25 -14.78 4.09
CA GLN A 79 -1.87 -13.91 2.95
C GLN A 79 -0.50 -14.15 2.34
N PHE A 80 0.32 -14.96 3.00
CA PHE A 80 1.61 -15.42 2.51
C PHE A 80 1.54 -16.87 2.00
N GLY A 81 0.35 -17.34 1.61
CA GLY A 81 0.21 -18.59 0.88
C GLY A 81 0.91 -18.49 -0.49
N LYS A 82 2.00 -19.27 -0.63
CA LYS A 82 2.85 -19.52 -1.80
C LYS A 82 3.89 -18.44 -2.15
N LEU A 83 5.04 -18.51 -1.49
CA LEU A 83 6.27 -18.81 -2.25
C LEU A 83 6.44 -20.33 -2.27
N GLU A 84 6.81 -20.86 -3.44
CA GLU A 84 6.99 -22.27 -3.86
C GLU A 84 7.67 -23.16 -2.79
N GLU A 85 7.34 -24.45 -2.66
CA GLU A 85 7.34 -25.51 -3.69
C GLU A 85 6.19 -26.53 -3.49
#